data_AF-U5NBT9-F1
#
_entry.id   AF-U5NBT9-F1
#
_cell.length_a   1.000
_cell.length_b   1.000
_cell.length_c   1.000
_cell.angle_alpha   90.00
_cell.angle_beta   90.00
_cell.angle_gamma   90.00
#
_symmetry.space_group_name_H-M   'P 1'
#
loop_
_entity.id
_entity.type
_entity.pdbx_description
1 polymer ?
#
loop_
_entity_poly.entity_id
_entity_poly.type
_entity_poly.pdbx_seq_one_letter_code
_entity_poly.pdbx_strand_id
1 'polypeptide(L)' 'MTIPAIPLQEITNQALHILAKEMGAANTMRFLGQFSTGTGNYTEEREYLFGQLTLDDVLAEIGEKSGKTQA' A
#
# COMPACT_ATOMS: atom_id res chain seq x y z
N MET A 1 1.74 -24.71 -7.29
CA MET A 1 2.61 -24.15 -8.34
C MET A 1 3.50 -23.12 -7.65
N THR A 2 4.79 -23.39 -7.46
CA THR A 2 5.72 -22.45 -6.80
C THR A 2 6.28 -21.50 -7.86
N ILE A 3 5.90 -20.23 -7.82
CA ILE A 3 6.49 -19.22 -8.70
C ILE A 3 7.92 -18.96 -8.18
N PRO A 4 8.98 -19.20 -8.98
CA PRO A 4 10.33 -18.89 -8.55
C PRO A 4 10.45 -17.37 -8.32
N ALA A 5 11.02 -16.99 -7.18
CA ALA A 5 11.21 -15.58 -6.85
C ALA A 5 12.27 -14.97 -7.79
N ILE A 6 11.83 -14.10 -8.69
CA ILE A 6 12.73 -13.28 -9.52
C ILE A 6 13.20 -12.10 -8.67
N PRO A 7 14.51 -11.76 -8.66
CA PRO A 7 14.99 -10.57 -7.98
C PRO A 7 14.26 -9.33 -8.48
N LEU A 8 13.86 -8.43 -7.57
CA LEU A 8 13.14 -7.21 -7.94
C LEU A 8 13.90 -6.39 -8.99
N GLN A 9 15.23 -6.31 -8.88
CA GLN A 9 16.09 -5.63 -9.84
C GLN A 9 15.92 -6.15 -11.28
N GLU A 10 15.72 -7.46 -11.44
CA GLU A 10 15.57 -8.07 -12.75
C GLU A 10 14.22 -7.73 -13.38
N ILE A 11 13.14 -7.77 -12.58
CA ILE A 11 11.81 -7.30 -13.01
C ILE A 11 11.85 -5.81 -13.37
N THR A 12 12.52 -4.99 -12.54
CA THR A 12 12.65 -3.54 -12.79
C THR A 12 13.39 -3.28 -14.10
N ASN A 13 14.50 -3.97 -14.36
CA ASN A 13 15.26 -3.80 -15.60
C ASN A 13 14.45 -4.20 -16.84
N GLN A 14 13.70 -5.30 -16.76
CA GLN A 14 12.81 -5.72 -17.85
C GLN A 14 11.73 -4.67 -18.11
N ALA A 15 11.09 -4.15 -17.07
CA ALA A 15 10.08 -3.10 -17.18
C ALA A 15 10.64 -1.81 -17.77
N LEU A 16 11.82 -1.37 -17.32
CA LEU A 16 12.50 -0.19 -17.87
C LEU A 16 12.79 -0.34 -19.37
N HIS A 17 13.25 -1.52 -19.80
CA HIS A 17 13.52 -1.79 -21.22
C HIS A 17 12.24 -1.73 -22.06
N ILE A 18 11.16 -2.35 -21.59
CA ILE A 18 9.85 -2.32 -22.26
C ILE A 18 9.36 -0.88 -22.36
N LEU A 19 9.35 -0.13 -21.26
CA LEU A 19 8.90 1.26 -21.26
C LEU A 19 9.75 2.12 -22.21
N ALA A 20 11.07 2.04 -22.13
CA ALA A 20 11.96 2.82 -23.00
C ALA A 20 11.75 2.51 -24.49
N LYS A 21 11.45 1.25 -24.83
CA LYS A 21 11.16 0.82 -26.19
C LYS A 21 9.82 1.36 -26.70
N GLU A 22 8.78 1.33 -25.88
CA GLU A 22 7.41 1.65 -26.32
C GLU A 22 7.10 3.15 -26.30
N MET A 23 7.60 3.90 -25.30
CA MET A 23 7.28 5.34 -25.14
C MET A 23 8.48 6.27 -25.31
N GLY A 24 9.69 5.72 -25.45
CA GLY A 24 10.94 6.48 -25.55
C GLY A 24 11.48 6.96 -24.20
N ALA A 25 12.79 7.13 -24.11
CA ALA A 25 13.50 7.45 -22.87
C ALA A 25 12.96 8.69 -22.13
N ALA A 26 12.60 9.75 -22.87
CA ALA A 26 12.07 10.98 -22.27
C ALA A 26 10.74 10.75 -21.53
N ASN A 27 9.81 9.98 -22.12
CA ASN A 27 8.53 9.69 -21.49
C ASN A 27 8.67 8.63 -20.39
N THR A 28 9.59 7.66 -20.54
CA THR A 28 9.91 6.70 -19.48
C THR A 28 10.41 7.40 -18.22
N MET A 29 11.32 8.37 -18.35
CA MET A 29 11.79 9.16 -17.20
C MET A 29 10.68 9.98 -16.56
N ARG A 30 9.75 10.53 -17.35
CA ARG A 30 8.55 11.22 -16.81
C ARG A 30 7.65 10.25 -16.05
N PHE A 31 7.43 9.05 -16.57
CA PHE A 31 6.64 7.99 -15.94
C PHE A 31 7.25 7.56 -14.59
N LEU A 32 8.55 7.30 -14.54
CA LEU A 32 9.26 6.97 -13.30
C LEU A 32 9.27 8.13 -12.30
N GLY A 33 9.31 9.36 -12.80
CA GLY A 33 9.27 10.59 -12.02
C GLY A 33 7.86 11.04 -11.61
N GLN A 34 6.81 10.25 -11.87
CA GLN A 34 5.46 10.54 -11.38
C GLN A 34 5.40 10.32 -9.87
N PHE A 35 5.81 11.33 -9.11
CA PHE A 35 5.26 11.54 -7.78
C PHE A 35 3.83 12.03 -7.97
N SER A 36 2.85 11.17 -7.76
CA SER A 36 1.49 11.65 -7.59
C SER A 36 1.44 12.40 -6.26
N THR A 37 0.77 13.56 -6.25
CA THR A 37 0.14 14.00 -5.00
C THR A 37 -0.80 12.88 -4.63
N GLY A 38 -0.53 12.16 -3.54
CA GLY A 38 -1.35 11.03 -3.12
C GLY A 38 -2.83 11.37 -3.21
N THR A 39 -3.64 10.42 -3.65
CA THR A 39 -5.09 10.57 -3.75
C THR A 39 -5.74 10.23 -2.42
N GLY A 40 -6.84 10.91 -2.08
CA GLY A 40 -7.61 10.68 -0.86
C GLY A 40 -7.62 11.89 0.06
N ASN A 41 -8.61 11.93 0.95
CA ASN A 41 -8.71 12.92 2.00
C ASN A 41 -8.62 12.18 3.33
N TYR A 42 -7.40 11.99 3.83
CA TYR A 42 -7.16 11.29 5.10
C TYR A 42 -8.00 11.86 6.25
N THR A 43 -8.29 13.17 6.26
CA THR A 43 -9.12 13.79 7.30
C THR A 43 -10.55 13.24 7.25
N GLU A 44 -11.16 13.20 6.07
CA GLU A 44 -12.51 12.66 5.87
C GLU A 44 -12.55 11.14 6.06
N GLU A 45 -11.56 10.44 5.52
CA GLU A 45 -11.46 8.98 5.64
C GLU A 45 -11.26 8.54 7.10
N ARG A 46 -10.41 9.24 7.85
CA ARG A 46 -10.22 8.99 9.28
C ARG A 46 -11.51 9.26 10.06
N GLU A 47 -12.21 10.34 9.76
CA GLU A 47 -13.47 10.68 10.42
C GLU A 47 -14.55 9.64 10.13
N TYR A 48 -14.67 9.19 8.88
CA TYR A 48 -15.60 8.14 8.49
C TYR A 48 -15.31 6.81 9.20
N LEU A 49 -14.04 6.41 9.27
CA LEU A 49 -13.64 5.12 9.85
C LEU A 49 -13.63 5.13 11.38
N PHE A 50 -13.26 6.24 12.00
CA PHE A 50 -12.91 6.30 13.42
C PHE A 50 -13.55 7.45 14.20
N GLY A 51 -14.33 8.34 13.56
CA GLY A 51 -14.91 9.52 14.22
C GLY A 51 -15.85 9.19 15.38
N GLN A 52 -16.44 7.99 15.36
CA GLN A 52 -17.32 7.48 16.43
C GLN A 52 -16.61 6.50 17.38
N LEU A 53 -15.35 6.14 17.12
CA LEU A 53 -14.63 5.18 17.94
C LEU A 53 -14.19 5.84 19.25
N THR A 54 -14.67 5.31 20.38
CA THR A 54 -14.28 5.80 21.71
C THR A 54 -13.11 5.01 22.29
N LEU A 55 -12.45 5.59 23.30
CA LEU A 55 -11.40 4.87 24.04
C LEU A 55 -11.96 3.63 24.74
N ASP A 56 -13.19 3.70 25.26
CA ASP A 56 -13.84 2.59 25.95
C ASP A 56 -14.11 1.42 24.98
N ASP A 57 -14.50 1.71 23.72
CA ASP A 57 -14.67 0.69 22.68
C ASP A 57 -13.35 -0.03 22.39
N VAL A 58 -12.24 0.72 22.31
CA VAL A 58 -10.89 0.16 22.09
C VAL A 58 -10.45 -0.71 23.26
N LEU A 59 -10.69 -0.24 24.50
CA LEU A 59 -10.34 -0.99 25.72
C LEU A 59 -11.18 -2.26 25.85
N ALA A 60 -12.47 -2.21 25.49
CA ALA A 60 -13.33 -3.38 25.45
C ALA A 60 -12.84 -4.43 24.46
N GLU A 61 -12.45 -4.03 23.24
CA GLU A 61 -11.92 -4.96 22.22
C GLU A 61 -10.60 -5.62 22.67
N ILE A 62 -9.69 -4.86 23.27
CA ILE A 62 -8.43 -5.37 23.82
C ILE A 62 -8.69 -6.35 24.97
N GLY A 63 -9.63 -6.02 25.87
CA GLY A 63 -10.05 -6.88 26.98
C GLY A 63 -10.67 -8.19 26.52
N GLU A 64 -11.58 -8.14 25.52
CA GLU A 64 -12.18 -9.33 24.92
C GLU A 64 -11.16 -10.25 24.26
N LYS A 65 -10.13 -9.69 23.60
CA LYS A 65 -9.05 -10.46 22.98
C LYS A 65 -8.12 -11.08 24.02
N SER A 66 -7.90 -10.40 25.14
CA SER A 66 -7.05 -10.88 26.25
C SER A 66 -7.73 -11.99 27.08
N GLY A 67 -9.07 -12.07 27.05
CA GLY A 67 -9.86 -13.09 27.75
C GLY A 67 -10.10 -14.39 26.97
N LYS A 68 -9.71 -14.49 25.69
CA LYS A 68 -9.94 -15.68 24.84
C LYS A 68 -8.71 -16.58 24.65
N THR A 69 -7.62 -16.34 25.37
CA THR A 69 -6.51 -17.31 25.51
C THR A 69 -6.65 -18.07 26.83
N GLN A 70 -7.69 -18.90 26.93
CA GLN A 70 -7.76 -20.05 27.84
C GLN A 70 -9.05 -20.85 27.55
N ALA A 71 -8.93 -21.83 26.66
CA ALA A 71 -9.66 -23.10 26.70
C ALA A 71 -8.80 -24.15 25.99
#